data_AF-A0A914QQT7-F1
#
_entry.id   AF-A0A914QQT7-F1
#
_cell.length_a   1.000
_cell.length_b   1.000
_cell.length_c   1.000
_cell.angle_alpha   90.00
_cell.angle_beta   90.00
_cell.angle_gamma   90.00
#
_symmetry.space_group_name_H-M   'P 1'
#
loop_
_entity.id
_entity.type
_entity.pdbx_description
1 polymer ?
#
loop_
_entity_poly.entity_id
_entity_poly.type
_entity_poly.pdbx_seq_one_letter_code
_entity_poly.pdbx_strand_id
1 'polypeptide(L)'
;MDSSASVPTTSSEKINSVTMSWYTSAQAQTEVINLARCTWEEAEKLGDKATKAPVLYTNTCFPRLKEDYPIWENRLQVIYGLWRKLRLEQKVFYAEKARENRDLFQEPQHGDVNSDLAEIEQMLDKLNV
;
A
#
# COMPACT_ATOMS: atom_id res chain seq x y z
N MET A 1 23.60 -17.95 -45.94
CA MET A 1 22.84 -18.98 -45.22
C MET A 1 23.60 -19.17 -43.92
N ASP A 2 23.19 -18.72 -42.75
CA ASP A 2 21.88 -18.35 -42.22
C ASP A 2 22.08 -17.23 -41.18
N SER A 3 21.09 -16.35 -41.08
CA SER A 3 21.07 -15.22 -40.17
C SER A 3 20.59 -15.70 -38.80
N SER A 4 21.33 -15.42 -37.73
CA SER A 4 20.76 -15.47 -36.39
C SER A 4 21.17 -14.24 -35.59
N ALA A 5 20.32 -13.22 -35.71
CA ALA A 5 20.30 -12.08 -34.82
C ALA A 5 19.79 -12.54 -33.45
N SER A 6 20.65 -12.52 -32.44
CA SER A 6 20.22 -12.67 -31.05
C SER A 6 19.44 -11.43 -30.63
N VAL A 7 18.16 -11.67 -30.34
CA VAL A 7 17.19 -10.71 -29.83
C VAL A 7 17.68 -10.10 -28.50
N PRO A 8 17.65 -8.77 -28.30
CA PRO A 8 17.81 -8.20 -26.97
C PRO A 8 16.51 -8.41 -26.18
N THR A 9 16.47 -9.46 -25.37
CA THR A 9 15.34 -9.73 -24.48
C THR A 9 15.27 -8.68 -23.37
N THR A 10 14.35 -7.75 -23.59
CA THR A 10 13.30 -7.31 -22.67
C THR A 10 13.72 -6.65 -21.34
N SER A 11 13.40 -5.36 -21.30
CA SER A 11 13.28 -4.39 -20.20
C SER A 11 12.86 -4.90 -18.80
N SER A 12 12.33 -6.12 -18.64
CA SER A 12 11.88 -6.67 -17.35
C SER A 12 13.00 -7.02 -16.36
N GLU A 13 14.21 -7.39 -16.80
CA GLU A 13 15.29 -7.76 -15.85
C GLU A 13 15.87 -6.56 -15.10
N LYS A 14 15.92 -5.38 -15.72
CA LYS A 14 16.49 -4.17 -15.08
C LYS A 14 15.57 -3.59 -14.02
N ILE A 15 14.26 -3.74 -14.18
CA ILE A 15 13.26 -3.24 -13.22
C ILE A 15 13.29 -4.09 -11.95
N ASN A 16 13.54 -5.39 -12.08
CA ASN A 16 13.64 -6.32 -10.95
C ASN A 16 14.86 -6.09 -10.05
N SER A 17 15.96 -5.54 -10.59
CA SER A 17 17.18 -5.25 -9.82
C SER A 17 17.02 -4.07 -8.86
N VAL A 18 16.29 -3.03 -9.26
CA VAL A 18 16.13 -1.81 -8.45
C VAL A 18 15.13 -2.00 -7.31
N THR A 19 14.06 -2.77 -7.54
CA THR A 19 12.99 -2.94 -6.54
C THR A 19 13.22 -4.08 -5.54
N MET A 20 14.19 -4.98 -5.77
CA MET A 20 14.51 -6.07 -4.83
C MET A 20 15.71 -5.78 -3.94
N SER A 21 16.50 -4.72 -4.21
CA SER A 21 17.72 -4.42 -3.46
C SER A 21 17.49 -3.98 -2.00
N TRP A 22 16.27 -3.63 -1.60
CA TRP A 22 15.98 -3.14 -0.25
C TRP A 22 15.56 -4.23 0.75
N TYR A 23 15.59 -5.51 0.38
CA TYR A 23 15.15 -6.62 1.23
C TYR A 23 16.23 -7.65 1.60
N THR A 24 17.48 -7.43 1.20
CA THR A 24 18.43 -8.53 0.99
C THR A 24 19.31 -8.89 2.20
N SER A 25 19.16 -8.28 3.37
CA SER A 25 19.85 -8.75 4.60
C SER A 25 18.87 -9.09 5.73
N ALA A 26 19.18 -10.12 6.53
CA ALA A 26 18.38 -10.49 7.70
C ALA A 26 18.27 -9.34 8.73
N GLN A 27 19.25 -8.44 8.77
CA GLN A 27 19.24 -7.23 9.57
C GLN A 27 18.21 -6.21 9.05
N ALA A 28 18.20 -5.95 7.73
CA ALA A 28 17.19 -5.08 7.11
C ALA A 28 15.75 -5.64 7.27
N GLN A 29 15.59 -6.96 7.29
CA GLN A 29 14.30 -7.61 7.55
C GLN A 29 13.80 -7.35 8.97
N THR A 30 14.70 -7.45 9.95
CA THR A 30 14.40 -7.15 11.36
C THR A 30 13.95 -5.70 11.53
N GLU A 31 14.62 -4.76 10.86
CA GLU A 31 14.26 -3.34 10.91
C GLU A 31 12.90 -3.04 10.27
N VAL A 32 12.61 -3.60 9.10
CA VAL A 32 11.30 -3.46 8.44
C VAL A 32 10.18 -4.04 9.30
N ILE A 33 10.39 -5.22 9.88
CA ILE A 33 9.43 -5.86 10.79
C ILE A 33 9.23 -5.00 12.05
N ASN A 34 10.30 -4.45 12.62
CA ASN A 34 10.23 -3.61 13.82
C ASN A 34 9.47 -2.30 13.55
N LEU A 35 9.73 -1.64 12.42
CA LEU A 35 9.00 -0.44 11.98
C LEU A 35 7.53 -0.73 11.66
N ALA A 36 7.22 -1.95 11.22
CA ALA A 36 5.87 -2.39 10.93
C ALA A 36 5.02 -2.69 12.16
N ARG A 37 5.62 -2.96 13.35
CA ARG A 37 4.91 -3.46 14.54
C ARG A 37 3.67 -2.65 14.92
N CYS A 38 3.77 -1.33 15.10
CA CYS A 38 2.59 -0.54 15.50
C CYS A 38 1.73 -0.15 14.30
N THR A 39 2.38 0.25 13.19
CA THR A 39 1.67 0.83 12.04
C THR A 39 0.82 -0.20 11.27
N TRP A 40 1.22 -1.47 11.27
CA TRP A 40 0.45 -2.53 10.61
C TRP A 40 -0.68 -3.05 11.49
N GLU A 41 -0.54 -2.98 12.82
CA GLU A 41 -1.59 -3.39 13.75
C GLU A 41 -2.80 -2.46 13.64
N GLU A 42 -2.55 -1.15 13.52
CA GLU A 42 -3.61 -0.17 13.28
C GLU A 42 -4.25 -0.35 11.91
N ALA A 43 -3.44 -0.59 10.87
CA ALA A 43 -3.94 -0.84 9.53
C ALA A 43 -4.78 -2.14 9.45
N GLU A 44 -4.49 -3.15 10.28
CA GLU A 44 -5.23 -4.42 10.28
C GLU A 44 -6.69 -4.21 10.67
N LYS A 45 -6.95 -3.29 11.60
CA LYS A 45 -8.29 -2.94 12.08
C LYS A 45 -9.18 -2.32 10.99
N LEU A 46 -8.59 -1.83 9.90
CA LEU A 46 -9.30 -1.23 8.77
C LEU A 46 -9.86 -2.26 7.77
N GLY A 47 -9.56 -3.55 7.93
CA GLY A 47 -10.11 -4.60 7.06
C GLY A 47 -9.69 -4.43 5.60
N ASP A 48 -10.65 -4.42 4.68
CA ASP A 48 -10.46 -4.20 3.25
C ASP A 48 -10.05 -2.75 2.89
N LYS A 49 -10.10 -1.83 3.86
CA LYS A 49 -9.61 -0.44 3.76
C LYS A 49 -8.19 -0.27 4.30
N ALA A 50 -7.47 -1.35 4.57
CA ALA A 50 -6.09 -1.26 5.07
C ALA A 50 -5.18 -0.47 4.13
N THR A 51 -4.39 0.43 4.72
CA THR A 51 -3.50 1.38 4.03
C THR A 51 -2.07 0.87 3.83
N LYS A 52 -1.79 -0.35 4.30
CA LYS A 52 -0.52 -1.05 4.14
C LYS A 52 -0.76 -2.29 3.28
N ALA A 53 -0.07 -2.38 2.15
CA ALA A 53 -0.28 -3.43 1.16
C ALA A 53 -0.21 -4.88 1.71
N PRO A 54 0.77 -5.24 2.57
CA PRO A 54 0.83 -6.56 3.18
C PRO A 54 -0.41 -6.88 4.01
N VAL A 55 -0.87 -5.89 4.78
CA VAL A 55 -2.03 -6.01 5.66
C VAL A 55 -3.33 -6.07 4.87
N LEU A 56 -3.46 -5.28 3.81
CA LEU A 56 -4.60 -5.31 2.90
C LEU A 56 -4.74 -6.68 2.22
N TYR A 57 -3.64 -7.24 1.75
CA TYR A 57 -3.62 -8.59 1.18
C TYR A 57 -4.11 -9.63 2.21
N THR A 58 -3.56 -9.61 3.43
CA THR A 58 -3.95 -10.60 4.44
C THR A 58 -5.38 -10.45 4.92
N ASN A 59 -5.86 -9.21 5.11
CA ASN A 59 -7.24 -8.95 5.51
C ASN A 59 -8.24 -9.46 4.46
N THR A 60 -7.92 -9.32 3.17
CA THR A 60 -8.82 -9.72 2.08
C THR A 60 -8.75 -11.22 1.76
N CYS A 61 -7.59 -11.85 1.87
CA CYS A 61 -7.40 -13.24 1.45
C CYS A 61 -7.43 -14.25 2.60
N PHE A 62 -7.20 -13.81 3.84
CA PHE A 62 -7.14 -14.66 5.03
C PHE A 62 -8.02 -14.06 6.16
N PRO A 63 -9.35 -14.04 6.01
CA PRO A 63 -10.25 -13.33 6.93
C PRO A 63 -10.20 -13.87 8.38
N ARG A 64 -9.80 -15.13 8.57
CA ARG A 64 -9.63 -15.75 9.89
C ARG A 64 -8.23 -15.61 10.48
N LEU A 65 -7.31 -14.89 9.83
CA LEU A 65 -5.91 -14.82 10.27
C LEU A 65 -5.76 -14.35 11.72
N LYS A 66 -6.63 -13.45 12.17
CA LYS A 66 -6.66 -12.95 13.55
C LYS A 66 -7.14 -14.00 14.56
N GLU A 67 -8.05 -14.88 14.16
CA GLU A 67 -8.53 -16.00 14.98
C GLU A 67 -7.44 -17.08 15.08
N ASP A 68 -6.80 -17.40 13.96
CA ASP A 68 -5.72 -18.40 13.87
C ASP A 68 -4.45 -17.95 14.61
N TYR A 69 -4.16 -16.64 14.61
CA TYR A 69 -2.99 -16.03 15.25
C TYR A 69 -3.42 -14.87 16.16
N PRO A 70 -3.94 -15.12 17.37
CA PRO A 70 -4.45 -14.07 18.25
C PRO A 70 -3.37 -13.11 18.76
N ILE A 71 -2.14 -13.61 18.92
CA ILE A 71 -0.97 -12.83 19.35
C ILE A 71 -0.43 -12.03 18.16
N TRP A 72 -0.34 -10.71 18.31
CA TRP A 72 0.07 -9.80 17.23
C TRP A 72 1.47 -10.11 16.69
N GLU A 73 2.45 -10.39 17.55
CA GLU A 73 3.82 -10.70 17.14
C GLU A 73 3.87 -11.90 16.18
N ASN A 74 3.11 -12.95 16.48
CA ASN A 74 3.02 -14.14 15.63
C ASN A 74 2.32 -13.81 14.32
N ARG A 75 1.23 -13.04 14.39
CA ARG A 75 0.46 -12.60 13.23
C ARG A 75 1.29 -11.74 12.28
N LEU A 76 2.09 -10.81 12.81
CA LEU A 76 3.00 -9.98 12.03
C LEU A 76 4.01 -10.82 11.24
N GLN A 77 4.59 -11.86 11.84
CA GLN A 77 5.48 -12.79 11.14
C GLN A 77 4.77 -13.52 10.00
N VAL A 78 3.50 -13.91 10.21
CA VAL A 78 2.69 -14.56 9.19
C VAL A 78 2.35 -13.59 8.06
N ILE A 79 1.92 -12.36 8.36
CA ILE A 79 1.66 -11.31 7.37
C ILE A 79 2.89 -11.08 6.49
N TYR A 80 4.05 -10.94 7.12
CA TYR A 80 5.32 -10.76 6.42
C TYR A 80 5.67 -11.97 5.52
N GLY A 81 5.53 -13.19 6.06
CA GLY A 81 5.81 -14.43 5.34
C GLY A 81 4.89 -14.62 4.12
N LEU A 82 3.60 -14.33 4.28
CA LEU A 82 2.60 -14.38 3.20
C LEU A 82 2.90 -13.34 2.10
N TRP A 83 3.24 -12.12 2.49
CA TRP A 83 3.59 -11.04 1.55
C TRP A 83 4.81 -11.40 0.71
N ARG A 84 5.85 -12.00 1.30
CA ARG A 84 7.07 -12.38 0.56
C ARG A 84 6.81 -13.39 -0.55
N LYS A 85 5.87 -14.31 -0.34
CA LYS A 85 5.50 -15.37 -1.29
C LYS A 85 4.74 -14.85 -2.50
N LEU A 86 4.22 -13.62 -2.46
CA LEU A 86 3.54 -13.02 -3.60
C LEU A 86 4.49 -12.72 -4.76
N ARG A 87 3.96 -12.89 -5.98
CA ARG A 87 4.61 -12.42 -7.20
C ARG A 87 4.62 -10.88 -7.24
N LEU A 88 5.51 -10.31 -8.06
CA LEU A 88 5.68 -8.86 -8.13
C LEU A 88 4.40 -8.16 -8.57
N GLU A 89 3.70 -8.70 -9.56
CA GLU A 89 2.46 -8.13 -10.11
C GLU A 89 1.39 -8.02 -9.03
N GLN A 90 1.29 -9.04 -8.17
CA GLN A 90 0.38 -9.03 -7.03
C GLN A 90 0.79 -7.98 -6.00
N LYS A 91 2.10 -7.87 -5.70
CA LYS A 91 2.61 -6.84 -4.78
C LYS A 91 2.32 -5.44 -5.27
N VAL A 92 2.50 -5.17 -6.56
CA VAL A 92 2.18 -3.88 -7.20
C VAL A 92 0.70 -3.59 -7.07
N PHE A 93 -0.17 -4.53 -7.45
CA PHE A 93 -1.63 -4.37 -7.36
C PHE A 93 -2.09 -4.00 -5.93
N TYR A 94 -1.61 -4.71 -4.91
CA TYR A 94 -1.98 -4.39 -3.52
C TYR A 94 -1.35 -3.09 -3.02
N ALA A 95 -0.18 -2.69 -3.54
CA ALA A 95 0.45 -1.41 -3.20
C ALA A 95 -0.35 -0.22 -3.75
N GLU A 96 -0.85 -0.33 -4.97
CA GLU A 96 -1.73 0.67 -5.59
C GLU A 96 -3.06 0.76 -4.83
N LYS A 97 -3.72 -0.37 -4.56
CA LYS A 97 -4.97 -0.37 -3.79
C LYS A 97 -4.80 0.17 -2.36
N ALA A 98 -3.69 -0.14 -1.70
CA ALA A 98 -3.37 0.42 -0.38
C ALA A 98 -3.02 1.92 -0.43
N ARG A 99 -2.55 2.44 -1.58
CA ARG A 99 -2.41 3.88 -1.83
C ARG A 99 -3.79 4.53 -1.94
N GLU A 100 -4.67 3.99 -2.79
CA GLU A 100 -6.05 4.49 -2.92
C GLU A 100 -6.75 4.54 -1.56
N ASN A 101 -6.61 3.49 -0.74
CA ASN A 101 -7.13 3.48 0.62
C ASN A 101 -6.56 4.60 1.50
N ARG A 102 -5.29 5.00 1.33
CA ARG A 102 -4.72 6.16 2.06
C ARG A 102 -5.35 7.46 1.59
N ASP A 103 -5.54 7.60 0.27
CA ASP A 103 -6.12 8.78 -0.35
C ASP A 103 -7.57 8.97 0.11
N LEU A 104 -8.33 7.88 0.36
CA LEU A 104 -9.67 7.95 0.98
C LEU A 104 -9.69 8.56 2.39
N PHE A 105 -8.62 8.40 3.17
CA PHE A 105 -8.50 9.03 4.49
C PHE A 105 -7.83 10.41 4.44
N GLN A 106 -7.15 10.71 3.34
CA GLN A 106 -6.51 12.00 3.08
C GLN A 106 -7.35 12.90 2.18
N GLU A 107 -8.52 12.43 1.71
CA GLU A 107 -9.42 13.25 0.92
C GLU A 107 -9.55 14.56 1.69
N PRO A 108 -9.08 15.69 1.11
CA PRO A 108 -9.44 16.96 1.69
C PRO A 108 -10.96 16.92 1.74
N GLN A 109 -11.53 17.45 2.81
CA GLN A 109 -12.85 18.05 2.73
C GLN A 109 -12.74 19.17 1.68
N HIS A 110 -12.58 18.82 0.41
CA HIS A 110 -12.84 19.72 -0.68
C HIS A 110 -14.35 19.80 -0.64
N GLY A 111 -14.81 20.75 0.19
CA GLY A 111 -16.13 21.31 0.04
C GLY A 111 -16.35 21.49 -1.45
N ASP A 112 -17.49 21.02 -1.91
CA ASP A 112 -17.92 21.21 -3.28
C ASP A 112 -17.49 22.60 -3.75
N VAL A 113 -16.90 22.73 -4.93
CA VAL A 113 -16.59 24.05 -5.53
C VAL A 113 -17.81 24.99 -5.51
N ASN A 114 -19.03 24.44 -5.42
CA ASN A 114 -20.27 25.18 -5.18
C ASN A 114 -20.40 25.76 -3.76
N SER A 115 -19.91 25.06 -2.74
CA SER A 115 -19.82 25.54 -1.35
C SER A 115 -18.78 26.66 -1.22
N ASP A 116 -17.60 26.49 -1.84
CA ASP A 116 -16.56 27.53 -1.85
C ASP A 116 -17.04 28.78 -2.60
N LEU A 117 -17.78 28.63 -3.70
CA LEU A 117 -18.37 29.75 -4.43
C LEU A 117 -19.46 30.45 -3.61
N ALA A 118 -20.32 29.70 -2.91
CA ALA A 118 -21.35 30.27 -2.04
C ALA A 118 -20.74 31.02 -0.85
N GLU A 119 -19.61 30.56 -0.31
CA GLU A 119 -18.88 31.24 0.76
C GLU A 119 -18.23 32.54 0.25
N ILE A 120 -17.66 32.52 -0.97
CA ILE A 120 -17.13 33.73 -1.64
C ILE A 120 -18.25 34.74 -1.94
N GLU A 121 -19.40 34.30 -2.45
CA GLU A 121 -20.56 35.17 -2.71
C GLU A 121 -21.08 35.80 -1.41
N GLN A 122 -21.17 35.02 -0.33
CA GLN A 122 -21.57 35.53 0.99
C GLN A 122 -20.53 36.51 1.57
N MET A 123 -19.24 36.36 1.25
CA MET A 123 -18.19 37.32 1.64
C MET A 123 -18.26 38.62 0.83
N LEU A 124 -18.57 38.57 -0.46
CA LEU A 124 -18.72 39.75 -1.31
C LEU A 124 -19.93 40.61 -0.90
N ASP A 125 -21.03 39.99 -0.46
CA ASP A 125 -22.23 40.69 0.00
C ASP A 125 -22.00 41.44 1.33
N LYS A 126 -21.15 40.87 2.22
CA LYS A 126 -20.75 41.50 3.49
C LYS A 126 -19.82 42.71 3.32
N LEU A 127 -19.19 42.88 2.15
CA LEU A 127 -18.31 43.99 1.83
C LEU A 127 -19.01 45.14 1.09
N ASN A 128 -20.31 44.97 0.76
CA ASN A 128 -21.10 45.95 0.02
C ASN A 128 -22.06 46.76 0.92
N VAL A 129 -21.64 47.03 2.17
CA VAL A 129 -22.29 47.97 3.11
C VAL A 129 -21.35 49.13 3.39
#